data_AF-A0A842XBP8-F1
#
_entry.id   AF-A0A842XBP8-F1
#
_cell.length_a   1.000
_cell.length_b   1.000
_cell.length_c   1.000
_cell.angle_alpha   90.00
_cell.angle_beta   90.00
_cell.angle_gamma   90.00
#
_symmetry.space_group_name_H-M   'P 1'
#
loop_
_entity.id
_entity.type
_entity.pdbx_description
1 polymer ?
#
loop_
_entity_poly.entity_id
_entity_poly.type
_entity_poly.pdbx_seq_one_letter_code
_entity_poly.pdbx_strand_id
1 'polypeptide(L)'
;LNQNEVRGVIGHELGHIKHKDFVVMTVLSALPLIAYLIARLTFRVALATDGGKKKGGEVAFRALLFVAAAISYVVYIITLLCVMRLSRLREHYADAYSAYVTGEPSQLGSALTKITYGLSLSPRPPHGARTLYIGDPALAKQECRGIMQRKEEYDLDKDGVLDERELELAMEREAKSRWTTVNTWFATHPATYQRILLLREIEKEMESGRYSSDHIYIHV
;
A
#
# COMPACT_ATOMS: atom_id res chain seq x y z
N LEU A 1 20.33 -1.90 10.59
CA LEU A 1 20.47 -1.02 9.41
C LEU A 1 21.89 -0.46 9.42
N ASN A 2 22.58 -0.47 8.28
CA ASN A 2 23.90 0.14 8.08
C ASN A 2 23.74 1.61 7.64
N GLN A 3 24.81 2.40 7.62
CA GLN A 3 24.72 3.83 7.28
C GLN A 3 24.13 4.08 5.88
N ASN A 4 24.50 3.29 4.87
CA ASN A 4 23.97 3.42 3.52
C ASN A 4 22.48 3.04 3.45
N GLU A 5 22.06 2.01 4.19
CA GLU A 5 20.66 1.62 4.31
C GLU A 5 19.81 2.72 4.95
N VAL A 6 20.34 3.37 6.00
CA VAL A 6 19.70 4.53 6.64
C VAL A 6 19.62 5.70 5.67
N ARG A 7 20.66 5.94 4.87
CA ARG A 7 20.65 6.99 3.84
C ARG A 7 19.57 6.73 2.78
N GLY A 8 19.36 5.47 2.39
CA GLY A 8 18.24 5.04 1.56
C GLY A 8 16.89 5.38 2.18
N VAL A 9 16.65 4.99 3.43
CA VAL A 9 15.38 5.29 4.11
C VAL A 9 15.15 6.80 4.23
N ILE A 10 16.18 7.58 4.56
CA ILE A 10 16.07 9.05 4.62
C ILE A 10 15.76 9.63 3.23
N GLY A 11 16.37 9.10 2.17
CA GLY A 11 16.07 9.49 0.79
C GLY A 11 14.60 9.27 0.42
N HIS A 12 14.04 8.14 0.85
CA HIS A 12 12.63 7.80 0.67
C HIS A 12 11.71 8.80 1.41
N GLU A 13 11.98 9.08 2.70
CA GLU A 13 11.20 10.06 3.48
C GLU A 13 11.29 11.49 2.90
N LEU A 14 12.46 11.88 2.39
CA LEU A 14 12.62 13.15 1.66
C LEU A 14 11.76 13.19 0.39
N GLY A 15 11.52 12.04 -0.26
CA GLY A 15 10.60 11.90 -1.37
C GLY A 15 9.17 12.28 -0.99
N HIS A 16 8.65 11.74 0.12
CA HIS A 16 7.33 12.10 0.63
C HIS A 16 7.20 13.60 0.91
N ILE A 17 8.25 14.22 1.47
CA ILE A 17 8.28 15.67 1.72
C ILE A 17 8.31 16.46 0.40
N LYS A 18 9.17 16.05 -0.54
CA LYS A 18 9.33 16.70 -1.86
C LYS A 18 8.01 16.75 -2.63
N HIS A 19 7.26 15.66 -2.57
CA HIS A 19 5.98 15.51 -3.28
C HIS A 19 4.76 15.96 -2.47
N LYS A 20 4.95 16.34 -1.20
CA LYS A 20 3.90 16.84 -0.28
C LYS A 20 2.79 15.82 -0.04
N ASP A 21 3.17 14.56 0.16
CA ASP A 21 2.25 13.42 0.23
C ASP A 21 1.23 13.56 1.33
N PHE A 22 1.69 14.05 2.48
CA PHE A 22 0.83 14.34 3.60
C PHE A 22 -0.32 15.28 3.23
N VAL A 23 -0.05 16.35 2.47
CA VAL A 23 -1.07 17.32 2.06
C VAL A 23 -2.01 16.69 1.03
N VAL A 24 -1.47 16.01 0.03
CA VAL A 24 -2.25 15.35 -1.04
C VAL A 24 -3.19 14.29 -0.43
N MET A 25 -2.67 13.43 0.43
CA MET A 25 -3.45 12.39 1.09
C MET A 25 -4.49 12.95 2.04
N THR A 26 -4.17 14.01 2.79
CA THR A 26 -5.13 14.65 3.70
C THR A 26 -6.33 15.22 2.94
N VAL A 27 -6.06 15.95 1.84
CA VAL A 27 -7.13 16.56 1.02
C VAL A 27 -7.97 15.48 0.36
N LEU A 28 -7.35 14.45 -0.23
CA LEU A 28 -8.09 13.39 -0.93
C LEU A 28 -8.84 12.47 0.04
N SER A 29 -8.33 12.25 1.26
CA SER A 29 -9.02 11.46 2.29
C SER A 29 -10.27 12.14 2.84
N ALA A 30 -10.46 13.44 2.60
CA ALA A 30 -11.70 14.13 2.95
C ALA A 30 -12.91 13.63 2.12
N LEU A 31 -12.69 13.20 0.88
CA LEU A 31 -13.75 12.72 -0.02
C LEU A 31 -14.47 11.47 0.52
N PRO A 32 -13.78 10.35 0.82
CA PRO A 32 -14.44 9.18 1.40
C PRO A 32 -15.05 9.51 2.78
N LEU A 33 -14.42 10.39 3.57
CA LEU A 33 -14.97 10.80 4.86
C LEU A 33 -16.35 11.48 4.70
N ILE A 34 -16.47 12.44 3.78
CA ILE A 34 -17.74 13.13 3.52
C ILE A 34 -18.79 12.14 3.01
N ALA A 35 -18.44 11.29 2.05
CA ALA A 35 -19.35 10.27 1.51
C ALA A 35 -19.85 9.31 2.62
N TYR A 36 -18.95 8.90 3.51
CA TYR A 36 -19.28 8.07 4.67
C TYR A 36 -20.23 8.78 5.63
N LEU A 37 -19.98 10.05 5.94
CA LEU A 37 -20.84 10.84 6.83
C LEU A 37 -22.25 10.99 6.25
N ILE A 38 -22.38 11.25 4.95
CA ILE A 38 -23.67 11.32 4.25
C ILE A 38 -24.38 9.97 4.30
N ALA A 39 -23.68 8.88 3.98
CA ALA A 39 -24.26 7.53 4.02
C ALA A 39 -24.77 7.20 5.44
N ARG A 40 -23.97 7.48 6.47
CA ARG A 40 -24.30 7.22 7.87
C ARG A 40 -25.48 8.07 8.35
N LEU A 41 -25.52 9.36 8.00
CA LEU A 41 -26.61 10.25 8.38
C LEU A 41 -27.93 9.80 7.71
N THR A 42 -27.89 9.58 6.39
CA THR A 42 -29.06 9.15 5.61
C THR A 42 -29.61 7.82 6.12
N PHE A 43 -28.72 6.87 6.44
CA PHE A 43 -29.10 5.58 7.01
C PHE A 43 -29.74 5.72 8.41
N ARG A 44 -29.17 6.56 9.28
CA ARG A 44 -29.74 6.82 10.62
C ARG A 44 -31.12 7.46 10.54
N VAL A 45 -31.31 8.43 9.64
CA VAL A 45 -32.63 9.06 9.42
C VAL A 45 -33.64 8.04 8.92
N ALA A 46 -33.24 7.16 7.98
CA ALA A 46 -34.09 6.09 7.49
C ALA A 46 -34.55 5.12 8.60
N LEU A 47 -33.67 4.82 9.58
CA LEU A 47 -33.99 3.97 10.74
C LEU A 47 -34.83 4.69 11.81
N ALA A 48 -34.60 5.98 12.05
CA ALA A 48 -35.35 6.75 13.04
C ALA A 48 -36.83 6.99 12.65
N THR A 49 -37.16 6.80 11.37
CA THR A 49 -38.53 6.95 10.84
C THR A 49 -39.43 5.73 11.16
N ASP A 50 -38.96 4.76 11.95
CA ASP A 50 -39.71 3.53 12.30
C ASP A 50 -40.83 3.73 13.36
N GLY A 51 -40.95 4.92 13.95
CA GLY A 51 -41.75 5.15 15.17
C GLY A 51 -43.21 5.60 15.03
N GLY A 52 -43.77 5.85 13.83
CA GLY A 52 -45.07 6.54 13.76
C GLY A 52 -45.97 6.26 12.55
N LYS A 53 -46.96 5.37 12.73
CA LYS A 53 -48.20 5.28 11.92
C LYS A 53 -48.05 5.36 10.38
N LYS A 54 -47.73 4.19 9.79
CA LYS A 54 -48.05 3.71 8.43
C LYS A 54 -49.00 4.62 7.60
N LYS A 55 -48.47 5.66 6.95
CA LYS A 55 -49.07 6.27 5.75
C LYS A 55 -48.25 5.86 4.53
N GLY A 56 -48.90 5.50 3.43
CA GLY A 56 -48.23 4.99 2.21
C GLY A 56 -47.12 5.88 1.65
N GLY A 57 -47.19 7.20 1.86
CA GLY A 57 -46.13 8.14 1.45
C GLY A 57 -44.83 8.04 2.25
N GLU A 58 -44.90 7.60 3.51
CA GLU A 58 -43.74 7.46 4.40
C GLU A 58 -42.89 6.24 4.05
N VAL A 59 -43.52 5.18 3.53
CA VAL A 59 -42.82 3.98 3.04
C VAL A 59 -42.03 4.29 1.78
N ALA A 60 -42.58 5.06 0.84
CA ALA A 60 -41.90 5.48 -0.38
C ALA A 60 -40.71 6.41 -0.09
N PHE A 61 -40.89 7.38 0.82
CA PHE A 61 -39.81 8.27 1.25
C PHE A 61 -38.68 7.50 1.95
N ARG A 62 -39.00 6.53 2.81
CA ARG A 62 -38.01 5.66 3.46
C ARG A 62 -37.24 4.82 2.46
N ALA A 63 -37.92 4.22 1.48
CA ALA A 63 -37.26 3.45 0.41
C ALA A 63 -36.25 4.32 -0.37
N LEU A 64 -36.63 5.57 -0.67
CA LEU A 64 -35.73 6.53 -1.31
C LEU A 64 -34.49 6.84 -0.46
N LEU A 65 -34.65 7.03 0.85
CA LEU A 65 -33.53 7.26 1.77
C LEU A 65 -32.59 6.05 1.86
N PHE A 66 -33.13 4.83 1.88
CA PHE A 66 -32.28 3.62 1.84
C PHE A 66 -31.49 3.51 0.54
N VAL A 67 -32.10 3.82 -0.59
CA VAL A 67 -31.41 3.84 -1.89
C VAL A 67 -30.32 4.92 -1.90
N ALA A 68 -30.61 6.12 -1.41
CA ALA A 68 -29.63 7.21 -1.31
C ALA A 68 -28.46 6.85 -0.37
N ALA A 69 -28.74 6.20 0.76
CA ALA A 69 -27.72 5.70 1.68
C ALA A 69 -26.84 4.61 1.03
N ALA A 70 -27.45 3.68 0.28
CA ALA A 70 -26.73 2.64 -0.43
C ALA A 70 -25.80 3.23 -1.52
N ILE A 71 -26.30 4.17 -2.32
CA ILE A 71 -25.48 4.87 -3.33
C ILE A 71 -24.32 5.61 -2.67
N SER A 72 -24.59 6.36 -1.60
CA SER A 72 -23.55 7.10 -0.86
C SER A 72 -22.49 6.16 -0.28
N TYR A 73 -22.89 4.98 0.19
CA TYR A 73 -21.97 3.96 0.69
C TYR A 73 -21.12 3.37 -0.43
N VAL A 74 -21.68 3.12 -1.62
CA VAL A 74 -20.91 2.67 -2.79
C VAL A 74 -19.87 3.72 -3.18
N VAL A 75 -20.25 5.01 -3.22
CA VAL A 75 -19.32 6.11 -3.49
C VAL A 75 -18.19 6.16 -2.45
N TYR A 76 -18.51 5.96 -1.16
CA TYR A 76 -17.51 5.84 -0.11
C TYR A 76 -16.50 4.71 -0.40
N ILE A 77 -16.97 3.51 -0.74
CA ILE A 77 -16.09 2.38 -1.03
C ILE A 77 -15.18 2.67 -2.23
N ILE A 78 -15.74 3.21 -3.33
CA ILE A 78 -14.96 3.53 -4.54
C ILE A 78 -13.89 4.58 -4.23
N THR A 79 -14.27 5.68 -3.59
CA THR A 79 -13.34 6.76 -3.25
C THR A 79 -12.26 6.30 -2.27
N LEU A 80 -12.60 5.45 -1.31
CA LEU A 80 -11.64 4.85 -0.39
C LEU A 80 -10.61 3.99 -1.14
N LEU A 81 -11.06 3.14 -2.08
CA LEU A 81 -10.17 2.32 -2.90
C LEU A 81 -9.25 3.16 -3.79
N CYS A 82 -9.75 4.27 -4.34
CA CYS A 82 -8.93 5.23 -5.09
C CYS A 82 -7.84 5.85 -4.21
N VAL A 83 -8.18 6.27 -2.99
CA VAL A 83 -7.21 6.82 -2.04
C VAL A 83 -6.15 5.78 -1.66
N MET A 84 -6.56 4.53 -1.40
CA MET A 84 -5.62 3.44 -1.12
C MET A 84 -4.70 3.16 -2.32
N ARG A 85 -5.23 3.16 -3.55
CA ARG A 85 -4.42 2.99 -4.76
C ARG A 85 -3.40 4.10 -4.93
N LEU A 86 -3.81 5.35 -4.68
CA LEU A 86 -2.91 6.50 -4.74
C LEU A 86 -1.83 6.41 -3.66
N SER A 87 -2.17 5.97 -2.45
CA SER A 87 -1.20 5.75 -1.36
C SER A 87 -0.08 4.81 -1.81
N ARG A 88 -0.44 3.70 -2.46
CA ARG A 88 0.56 2.76 -2.99
C ARG A 88 1.42 3.35 -4.11
N LEU A 89 0.81 4.15 -4.99
CA LEU A 89 1.54 4.82 -6.06
C LEU A 89 2.58 5.79 -5.49
N ARG A 90 2.21 6.55 -4.45
CA ARG A 90 3.08 7.52 -3.77
C ARG A 90 4.34 6.88 -3.16
N GLU A 91 4.25 5.66 -2.66
CA GLU A 91 5.40 4.88 -2.18
C GLU A 91 6.40 4.58 -3.30
N HIS A 92 5.92 4.19 -4.50
CA HIS A 92 6.77 3.97 -5.67
C HIS A 92 7.46 5.26 -6.13
N TYR A 93 6.77 6.42 -6.06
CA TYR A 93 7.37 7.73 -6.32
C TYR A 93 8.48 8.06 -5.31
N ALA A 94 8.28 7.73 -4.03
CA ALA A 94 9.28 7.94 -2.99
C ALA A 94 10.49 6.99 -3.12
N ASP A 95 10.26 5.73 -3.50
CA ASP A 95 11.31 4.76 -3.81
C ASP A 95 12.18 5.21 -5.00
N ALA A 96 11.54 5.63 -6.09
CA ALA A 96 12.23 6.15 -7.26
C ALA A 96 13.04 7.42 -6.95
N TYR A 97 12.48 8.32 -6.13
CA TYR A 97 13.19 9.51 -5.67
C TYR A 97 14.37 9.17 -4.76
N SER A 98 14.21 8.18 -3.88
CA SER A 98 15.32 7.72 -3.05
C SER A 98 16.46 7.18 -3.90
N ALA A 99 16.16 6.32 -4.89
CA ALA A 99 17.16 5.77 -5.80
C ALA A 99 17.92 6.89 -6.53
N TYR A 100 17.20 7.91 -7.00
CA TYR A 100 17.79 9.09 -7.63
C TYR A 100 18.75 9.86 -6.70
N VAL A 101 18.34 10.12 -5.45
CA VAL A 101 19.10 10.96 -4.51
C VAL A 101 20.28 10.21 -3.89
N THR A 102 20.15 8.91 -3.64
CA THR A 102 21.22 8.11 -3.02
C THR A 102 22.18 7.52 -4.02
N GLY A 103 21.74 7.28 -5.26
CA GLY A 103 22.52 6.59 -6.28
C GLY A 103 22.71 5.09 -6.04
N GLU A 104 22.13 4.55 -4.96
CA GLU A 104 22.29 3.17 -4.51
C GLU A 104 20.91 2.55 -4.17
N PRO A 105 20.11 2.16 -5.18
CA PRO A 105 18.77 1.58 -4.98
C PRO A 105 18.79 0.26 -4.19
N SER A 106 19.81 -0.59 -4.38
CA SER A 106 19.97 -1.86 -3.65
C SER A 106 20.04 -1.68 -2.13
N GLN A 107 20.60 -0.56 -1.64
CA GLN A 107 20.66 -0.27 -0.21
C GLN A 107 19.28 -0.01 0.40
N LEU A 108 18.38 0.64 -0.35
CA LEU A 108 16.99 0.81 0.09
C LEU A 108 16.24 -0.53 0.07
N GLY A 109 16.47 -1.37 -0.94
CA GLY A 109 15.90 -2.73 -1.00
C GLY A 109 16.35 -3.61 0.18
N SER A 110 17.64 -3.58 0.51
CA SER A 110 18.18 -4.26 1.71
C SER A 110 17.57 -3.71 3.01
N ALA A 111 17.46 -2.39 3.13
CA ALA A 111 16.84 -1.74 4.27
C ALA A 111 15.40 -2.19 4.47
N LEU A 112 14.60 -2.16 3.40
CA LEU A 112 13.20 -2.56 3.40
C LEU A 112 13.05 -4.04 3.80
N THR A 113 13.88 -4.92 3.26
CA THR A 113 13.87 -6.35 3.61
C THR A 113 14.13 -6.56 5.11
N LYS A 114 15.14 -5.89 5.67
CA LYS A 114 15.47 -5.96 7.11
C LYS A 114 14.35 -5.39 7.99
N ILE A 115 13.71 -4.29 7.56
CA ILE A 115 12.58 -3.68 8.26
C ILE A 115 11.37 -4.61 8.24
N THR A 116 10.97 -5.13 7.08
CA THR A 116 9.85 -6.06 6.94
C THR A 116 10.08 -7.31 7.78
N TYR A 117 11.27 -7.90 7.74
CA TYR A 117 11.63 -9.05 8.57
C TYR A 117 11.56 -8.72 10.07
N GLY A 118 12.15 -7.60 10.49
CA GLY A 118 12.08 -7.15 11.89
C GLY A 118 10.65 -6.89 12.38
N LEU A 119 9.80 -6.29 11.54
CA LEU A 119 8.38 -6.07 11.84
C LEU A 119 7.60 -7.37 11.96
N SER A 120 7.92 -8.38 11.14
CA SER A 120 7.26 -9.70 11.16
C SER A 120 7.50 -10.46 12.47
N LEU A 121 8.69 -10.29 13.05
CA LEU A 121 9.10 -10.92 14.31
C LEU A 121 8.58 -10.18 15.53
N SER A 122 8.19 -8.91 15.39
CA SER A 122 7.78 -8.10 16.53
C SER A 122 6.45 -8.60 17.14
N PRO A 123 6.42 -8.99 18.43
CA PRO A 123 5.21 -9.47 19.08
C PRO A 123 4.19 -8.33 19.33
N ARG A 124 4.65 -7.07 19.36
CA ARG A 124 3.80 -5.88 19.39
C ARG A 124 4.25 -4.92 18.30
N PRO A 125 3.47 -4.76 17.21
CA PRO A 125 3.83 -3.81 16.19
C PRO A 125 3.87 -2.39 16.78
N PRO A 126 4.99 -1.67 16.68
CA PRO A 126 5.05 -0.29 17.15
C PRO A 126 4.02 0.52 16.36
N HIS A 127 3.11 1.19 17.07
CA HIS A 127 2.00 1.91 16.43
C HIS A 127 2.51 2.98 15.44
N GLY A 128 3.71 3.52 15.67
CA GLY A 128 4.36 4.52 14.83
C GLY A 128 4.84 4.05 13.45
N ALA A 129 5.10 2.75 13.23
CA ALA A 129 5.62 2.29 11.93
C ALA A 129 4.60 2.46 10.80
N ARG A 130 3.31 2.25 11.10
CA ARG A 130 2.20 2.54 10.19
C ARG A 130 1.91 4.04 10.11
N THR A 131 2.05 4.77 11.22
CA THR A 131 1.77 6.22 11.28
C THR A 131 2.82 7.05 10.53
N LEU A 132 4.07 6.60 10.49
CA LEU A 132 5.17 7.27 9.79
C LEU A 132 5.39 6.74 8.37
N TYR A 133 4.47 5.96 7.81
CA TYR A 133 4.58 5.39 6.46
C TYR A 133 5.77 4.46 6.19
N ILE A 134 6.57 4.13 7.20
CA ILE A 134 7.74 3.25 7.06
C ILE A 134 7.35 1.81 6.65
N GLY A 135 6.17 1.33 7.09
CA GLY A 135 5.61 0.04 6.65
C GLY A 135 4.44 -0.45 7.51
N ASP A 136 3.64 -1.38 6.97
CA ASP A 136 2.52 -2.00 7.69
C ASP A 136 2.94 -3.31 8.39
N PRO A 137 3.00 -3.36 9.73
CA PRO A 137 3.42 -4.56 10.45
C PRO A 137 2.50 -5.76 10.25
N ALA A 138 1.20 -5.54 10.01
CA ALA A 138 0.26 -6.62 9.75
C ALA A 138 0.52 -7.27 8.38
N LEU A 139 0.83 -6.44 7.38
CA LEU A 139 1.22 -6.89 6.05
C LEU A 139 2.57 -7.63 6.10
N ALA A 140 3.57 -7.05 6.78
CA ALA A 140 4.90 -7.66 6.91
C ALA A 140 4.85 -9.07 7.51
N LYS A 141 4.02 -9.28 8.53
CA LYS A 141 3.81 -10.61 9.13
C LYS A 141 3.15 -11.60 8.17
N GLN A 142 2.19 -11.15 7.37
CA GLN A 142 1.53 -11.97 6.37
C GLN A 142 2.50 -12.34 5.23
N GLU A 143 3.29 -11.38 4.74
CA GLU A 143 4.32 -11.58 3.72
C GLU A 143 5.37 -12.57 4.19
N CYS A 144 6.00 -12.34 5.35
CA CYS A 144 7.03 -13.24 5.87
C CYS A 144 6.48 -14.64 6.15
N ARG A 145 5.25 -14.77 6.66
CA ARG A 145 4.61 -16.09 6.86
C ARG A 145 4.34 -16.78 5.52
N GLY A 146 3.89 -16.04 4.50
CA GLY A 146 3.65 -16.56 3.16
C GLY A 146 4.92 -17.05 2.49
N ILE A 147 6.02 -16.29 2.63
CA ILE A 147 7.34 -16.65 2.12
C ILE A 147 7.90 -17.85 2.90
N MET A 148 7.84 -17.85 4.24
CA MET A 148 8.35 -18.97 5.05
C MET A 148 7.61 -20.28 4.81
N GLN A 149 6.29 -20.24 4.61
CA GLN A 149 5.49 -21.44 4.32
C GLN A 149 5.74 -22.00 2.92
N ARG A 150 6.11 -21.14 1.96
CA ARG A 150 6.36 -21.52 0.56
C ARG A 150 7.84 -21.55 0.21
N LYS A 151 8.73 -21.33 1.17
CA LYS A 151 10.17 -21.34 0.97
C LYS A 151 10.63 -22.67 0.36
N GLU A 152 10.10 -23.79 0.86
CA GLU A 152 10.36 -25.12 0.30
C GLU A 152 9.86 -25.33 -1.15
N GLU A 153 8.95 -24.47 -1.64
CA GLU A 153 8.46 -24.50 -3.02
C GLU A 153 9.34 -23.70 -3.97
N TYR A 154 10.08 -22.71 -3.46
CA TYR A 154 10.85 -21.74 -4.24
C TYR A 154 12.36 -21.93 -4.15
N ASP A 155 12.83 -22.60 -3.10
CA ASP A 155 14.20 -23.07 -2.91
C ASP A 155 14.43 -24.30 -3.81
N LEU A 156 14.83 -24.06 -5.06
CA LEU A 156 14.98 -25.09 -6.10
C LEU A 156 16.23 -25.95 -5.85
N ASP A 157 17.27 -25.36 -5.27
CA ASP A 157 18.52 -26.04 -4.95
C ASP A 157 18.59 -26.63 -3.52
N LYS A 158 17.62 -26.30 -2.66
CA LYS A 158 17.45 -26.79 -1.29
C LYS A 158 18.59 -26.41 -0.35
N ASP A 159 19.26 -25.30 -0.61
CA ASP A 159 20.34 -24.82 0.25
C ASP A 159 19.82 -24.04 1.49
N GLY A 160 18.52 -23.76 1.52
CA GLY A 160 17.88 -23.02 2.59
C GLY A 160 18.03 -21.50 2.49
N VAL A 161 18.49 -20.96 1.36
CA VAL A 161 18.69 -19.53 1.07
C VAL A 161 18.22 -19.25 -0.35
N LEU A 162 17.19 -18.42 -0.50
CA LEU A 162 16.72 -18.07 -1.84
C LEU A 162 17.78 -17.24 -2.57
N ASP A 163 18.31 -17.79 -3.67
CA ASP A 163 19.21 -17.06 -4.56
C ASP A 163 18.46 -15.92 -5.27
N GLU A 164 19.20 -15.03 -5.92
CA GLU A 164 18.61 -13.84 -6.57
C GLU A 164 17.56 -14.18 -7.65
N ARG A 165 17.69 -15.34 -8.32
CA ARG A 165 16.79 -15.81 -9.38
C ARG A 165 15.59 -16.56 -8.81
N GLU A 166 15.79 -17.37 -7.78
CA GLU A 166 14.74 -18.07 -7.05
C GLU A 166 13.84 -17.08 -6.32
N LEU A 167 14.41 -16.03 -5.75
CA LEU A 167 13.66 -14.93 -5.16
C LEU A 167 12.80 -14.22 -6.22
N GLU A 168 13.34 -13.93 -7.42
CA GLU A 168 12.55 -13.39 -8.54
C GLU A 168 11.39 -14.31 -8.93
N LEU A 169 11.65 -15.61 -9.08
CA LEU A 169 10.63 -16.60 -9.42
C LEU A 169 9.53 -16.71 -8.36
N ALA A 170 9.90 -16.67 -7.08
CA ALA A 170 8.97 -16.65 -5.95
C ALA A 170 8.08 -15.40 -6.01
N MET A 171 8.69 -14.23 -6.20
CA MET A 171 8.00 -12.95 -6.27
C MET A 171 7.06 -12.88 -7.48
N GLU A 172 7.47 -13.38 -8.65
CA GLU A 172 6.63 -13.44 -9.84
C GLU A 172 5.42 -14.37 -9.66
N ARG A 173 5.61 -15.54 -9.04
CA ARG A 173 4.52 -16.48 -8.77
C ARG A 173 3.52 -15.91 -7.77
N GLU A 174 4.00 -15.24 -6.73
CA GLU A 174 3.14 -14.54 -5.77
C GLU A 174 2.37 -13.38 -6.41
N ALA A 175 2.99 -12.63 -7.32
CA ALA A 175 2.36 -11.55 -8.08
C ALA A 175 1.22 -12.06 -8.98
N LYS A 176 1.34 -13.28 -9.53
CA LYS A 176 0.32 -13.91 -10.39
C LYS A 176 -0.86 -14.51 -9.61
N SER A 177 -0.79 -14.58 -8.28
CA SER A 177 -1.88 -15.16 -7.47
C SER A 177 -3.09 -14.23 -7.39
N ARG A 178 -4.28 -14.74 -7.75
CA ARG A 178 -5.53 -13.95 -7.74
C ARG A 178 -5.90 -13.43 -6.34
N TRP A 179 -5.51 -14.15 -5.30
CA TRP A 179 -5.81 -13.80 -3.91
C TRP A 179 -4.94 -12.66 -3.38
N THR A 180 -3.66 -12.61 -3.78
CA THR A 180 -2.78 -11.48 -3.45
C THR A 180 -3.26 -10.23 -4.17
N THR A 181 -3.69 -10.36 -5.44
CA THR A 181 -4.32 -9.25 -6.18
C THR A 181 -5.53 -8.66 -5.46
N VAL A 182 -6.44 -9.46 -4.91
CA VAL A 182 -7.60 -8.92 -4.18
C VAL A 182 -7.18 -8.26 -2.87
N ASN A 183 -6.25 -8.85 -2.11
CA ASN A 183 -5.81 -8.29 -0.84
C ASN A 183 -5.06 -6.95 -1.04
N THR A 184 -4.33 -6.79 -2.15
CA THR A 184 -3.64 -5.51 -2.47
C THR A 184 -4.60 -4.34 -2.67
N TRP A 185 -5.87 -4.58 -3.01
CA TRP A 185 -6.84 -3.48 -3.16
C TRP A 185 -7.09 -2.76 -1.83
N PHE A 186 -7.04 -3.50 -0.73
CA PHE A 186 -7.30 -3.01 0.62
C PHE A 186 -6.02 -2.64 1.40
N ALA A 187 -4.84 -2.79 0.79
CA ALA A 187 -3.56 -2.45 1.41
C ALA A 187 -3.21 -0.97 1.22
N THR A 188 -2.68 -0.30 2.25
CA THR A 188 -2.24 1.10 2.16
C THR A 188 -0.82 1.27 1.62
N HIS A 189 0.00 0.22 1.74
CA HIS A 189 1.34 0.13 1.16
C HIS A 189 1.38 -0.93 0.07
N PRO A 190 2.23 -0.76 -0.96
CA PRO A 190 2.49 -1.83 -1.91
C PRO A 190 3.25 -2.95 -1.20
N ALA A 191 3.21 -4.13 -1.77
CA ALA A 191 3.92 -5.27 -1.20
C ALA A 191 5.43 -5.04 -1.24
N THR A 192 6.15 -5.55 -0.24
CA THR A 192 7.60 -5.34 -0.11
C THR A 192 8.34 -5.75 -1.39
N TYR A 193 7.93 -6.88 -1.97
CA TYR A 193 8.55 -7.41 -3.18
C TYR A 193 8.37 -6.50 -4.41
N GLN A 194 7.22 -5.82 -4.54
CA GLN A 194 6.96 -4.91 -5.67
C GLN A 194 7.90 -3.71 -5.64
N ARG A 195 8.18 -3.20 -4.43
CA ARG A 195 9.15 -2.11 -4.21
C ARG A 195 10.57 -2.55 -4.56
N ILE A 196 10.95 -3.77 -4.16
CA ILE A 196 12.28 -4.33 -4.48
C ILE A 196 12.46 -4.52 -5.99
N LEU A 197 11.44 -5.04 -6.70
CA LEU A 197 11.51 -5.18 -8.17
C LEU A 197 11.67 -3.84 -8.86
N LEU A 198 10.93 -2.81 -8.43
CA LEU A 198 11.06 -1.44 -8.95
C LEU A 198 12.48 -0.91 -8.75
N LEU A 199 13.03 -1.04 -7.54
CA LEU A 199 14.39 -0.57 -7.22
C LEU A 199 15.44 -1.29 -8.06
N ARG A 200 15.26 -2.59 -8.30
CA ARG A 200 16.16 -3.38 -9.13
C ARG A 200 16.10 -2.99 -10.61
N GLU A 201 14.91 -2.67 -11.13
CA GLU A 201 14.77 -2.17 -12.50
C GLU A 201 15.50 -0.83 -12.65
N ILE A 202 15.34 0.07 -11.67
CA ILE A 202 16.07 1.34 -11.62
C ILE A 202 17.59 1.09 -11.55
N GLU A 203 18.05 0.13 -10.73
CA GLU A 203 19.46 -0.24 -10.65
C GLU A 203 20.03 -0.71 -11.98
N LYS A 204 19.33 -1.61 -12.69
CA LYS A 204 19.71 -2.09 -14.02
C LYS A 204 19.81 -0.94 -15.04
N GLU A 205 18.93 0.06 -14.95
CA GLU A 205 19.02 1.25 -15.80
C GLU A 205 20.20 2.15 -15.46
N MET A 206 20.52 2.28 -14.17
CA MET A 206 21.69 3.04 -13.70
C MET A 206 22.99 2.38 -14.16
N GLU A 207 23.09 1.05 -14.02
CA GLU A 207 24.25 0.27 -14.49
C GLU A 207 24.41 0.31 -16.01
N SER A 208 23.31 0.28 -16.76
CA SER A 208 23.34 0.38 -18.22
C SER A 208 23.56 1.80 -18.76
N GLY A 209 23.68 2.81 -17.89
CA GLY A 209 23.91 4.21 -18.26
C GLY A 209 22.73 4.89 -18.96
N ARG A 210 21.54 4.26 -18.95
CA ARG A 210 20.31 4.80 -19.54
C ARG A 210 19.52 5.68 -18.56
N TYR A 211 19.89 5.64 -17.29
CA TYR A 211 19.25 6.43 -16.25
C TYR A 211 19.55 7.92 -16.41
N SER A 212 18.51 8.74 -16.43
CA SER A 212 18.61 10.20 -16.58
C SER A 212 17.78 10.92 -15.52
N SER A 213 18.28 12.06 -15.05
CA SER A 213 17.60 12.93 -14.07
C SER A 213 16.25 13.47 -14.57
N ASP A 214 16.03 13.49 -15.88
CA ASP A 214 14.77 13.95 -16.45
C ASP A 214 13.68 12.85 -16.43
N HIS A 215 14.06 11.59 -16.20
CA HIS A 215 13.19 10.42 -16.29
C HIS A 215 13.13 9.61 -14.98
N ILE A 216 13.24 10.29 -13.83
CA ILE A 216 13.27 9.65 -12.50
C ILE A 216 12.07 8.72 -12.26
N TYR A 217 10.89 9.06 -12.80
CA TYR A 217 9.62 8.37 -12.51
C TYR A 217 9.14 7.45 -13.62
N ILE A 218 10.01 7.08 -14.59
CA ILE A 218 9.57 6.33 -15.77
C ILE A 218 8.98 4.94 -15.45
N HIS A 219 9.38 4.36 -14.31
CA HIS A 219 8.96 3.04 -13.85
C HIS A 219 7.78 3.04 -12.86
N VAL A 220 7.23 4.23 -12.55
CA VAL A 220 6.16 4.42 -11.56
C VAL A 220 4.81 4.66 -12.21
#